data_AF-W8BTB3-F1
#
_entry.id   AF-W8BTB3-F1
#
_cell.length_a   1.000
_cell.length_b   1.000
_cell.length_c   1.000
_cell.angle_alpha   90.00
_cell.angle_beta   90.00
_cell.angle_gamma   90.00
#
_symmetry.space_group_name_H-M   'P 1'
#
loop_
_entity.id
_entity.type
_entity.pdbx_description
1 polymer ?
#
loop_
_entity_poly.entity_id
_entity_poly.type
_entity_poly.pdbx_seq_one_letter_code
_entity_poly.pdbx_strand_id
1 'polypeptide(L)'
;MAYRKPNDLDGFIQMMPKADMRVKALLAEDLVTFLSDETNSIVCMDMGMLVDGLMPWLTGSHFKIAQKSLEAFSELIKRLGPDFNAYSATVLPHVIDRLGDSKDTVREKAQLLLQIVMEYKVLTPQATIDKLAASCFKHKNS
;
A
#
# COMPACT_ATOMS: atom_id res chain seq x y z
N MET A 1 14.96 -14.86 -16.95
CA MET A 1 14.63 -15.82 -15.88
C MET A 1 13.12 -16.02 -15.88
N ALA A 2 12.62 -17.25 -15.78
CA ALA A 2 11.18 -17.47 -15.62
C ALA A 2 10.73 -16.91 -14.26
N TYR A 3 9.57 -16.26 -14.22
CA TYR A 3 9.00 -15.77 -12.97
C TYR A 3 8.71 -16.96 -12.04
N ARG A 4 9.20 -16.90 -10.80
CA ARG A 4 8.88 -17.85 -9.74
C ARG A 4 8.19 -17.07 -8.63
N LYS A 5 6.93 -17.43 -8.36
CA LYS A 5 6.12 -16.82 -7.30
C LYS A 5 6.82 -16.98 -5.94
N PRO A 6 6.99 -15.90 -5.15
CA PRO A 6 7.47 -15.98 -3.77
C PRO A 6 6.47 -16.71 -2.86
N ASN A 7 6.99 -17.34 -1.81
CA ASN A 7 6.18 -18.07 -0.81
C ASN A 7 6.16 -17.37 0.56
N ASP A 8 6.90 -16.27 0.71
CA ASP A 8 7.01 -15.47 1.93
C ASP A 8 7.33 -14.01 1.56
N LEU A 9 7.21 -13.11 2.55
CA LEU A 9 7.45 -11.68 2.35
C LEU A 9 8.90 -11.35 1.99
N ASP A 10 9.89 -12.07 2.55
CA ASP A 10 11.30 -11.84 2.21
C ASP A 10 11.57 -12.12 0.72
N GLY A 11 10.94 -13.15 0.15
CA GLY A 11 10.99 -13.44 -1.28
C GLY A 11 10.35 -12.34 -2.14
N PHE A 12 9.22 -11.77 -1.70
CA PHE A 12 8.63 -10.59 -2.37
C PHE A 12 9.60 -9.41 -2.34
N ILE A 13 10.10 -9.04 -1.15
CA ILE A 13 11.03 -7.91 -0.93
C ILE A 13 12.26 -8.03 -1.83
N GLN A 14 12.88 -9.22 -1.92
CA GLN A 14 14.07 -9.44 -2.75
C GLN A 14 13.83 -9.24 -4.25
N MET A 15 12.61 -9.50 -4.73
CA MET A 15 12.25 -9.41 -6.15
C MET A 15 11.81 -8.01 -6.58
N MET A 16 11.23 -7.21 -5.69
CA MET A 16 10.65 -5.89 -6.02
C MET A 16 11.63 -4.93 -6.73
N PRO A 17 12.91 -4.78 -6.31
CA PRO A 17 13.82 -3.82 -6.94
C PRO A 17 14.24 -4.19 -8.37
N LYS A 18 14.18 -5.48 -8.72
CA LYS A 18 14.72 -6.02 -9.99
C LYS A 18 13.63 -6.33 -11.02
N ALA A 19 12.36 -6.15 -10.66
CA ALA A 19 11.23 -6.55 -11.49
C ALA A 19 11.00 -5.59 -12.68
N ASP A 20 11.10 -6.12 -13.90
CA ASP A 20 10.57 -5.48 -15.10
C ASP A 20 9.03 -5.36 -15.03
N MET A 21 8.38 -4.61 -15.93
CA MET A 21 6.91 -4.41 -15.82
C MET A 21 6.10 -5.70 -15.90
N ARG A 22 6.56 -6.70 -16.65
CA ARG A 22 5.85 -7.98 -16.77
C ARG A 22 5.90 -8.73 -15.45
N VAL A 23 7.10 -8.86 -14.86
CA VAL A 23 7.29 -9.50 -13.56
C VAL A 23 6.62 -8.69 -12.45
N LYS A 24 6.71 -7.36 -12.51
CA LYS A 24 6.12 -6.45 -11.51
C LYS A 24 4.59 -6.60 -11.43
N ALA A 25 3.92 -6.74 -12.57
CA ALA A 25 2.47 -6.97 -12.60
C ALA A 25 2.09 -8.30 -11.91
N LEU A 26 2.82 -9.39 -12.20
CA LEU A 26 2.61 -10.69 -11.55
C LEU A 26 2.92 -10.65 -10.06
N LEU A 27 4.06 -10.06 -9.70
CA LEU A 27 4.54 -9.93 -8.33
C LEU A 27 3.57 -9.11 -7.47
N ALA A 28 3.00 -8.03 -8.03
CA ALA A 28 2.04 -7.20 -7.33
C ALA A 28 0.70 -7.93 -7.09
N GLU A 29 0.23 -8.70 -8.08
CA GLU A 29 -0.97 -9.54 -7.91
C GLU A 29 -0.76 -10.64 -6.86
N ASP A 30 0.38 -11.31 -6.93
CA ASP A 30 0.72 -12.39 -6.01
C ASP A 30 0.93 -11.89 -4.59
N LEU A 31 1.50 -10.69 -4.40
CA LEU A 31 1.69 -10.08 -3.09
C LEU A 31 0.35 -9.76 -2.43
N VAL A 32 -0.58 -9.13 -3.16
CA VAL A 32 -1.93 -8.85 -2.63
C VAL A 32 -2.63 -10.16 -2.27
N THR A 33 -2.57 -11.16 -3.15
CA THR A 33 -3.16 -12.48 -2.90
C THR A 33 -2.56 -13.14 -1.65
N PHE A 34 -1.24 -13.08 -1.48
CA PHE A 34 -0.54 -13.60 -0.31
C PHE A 34 -0.99 -12.90 0.98
N LEU A 35 -1.07 -11.57 0.96
CA LEU A 35 -1.48 -10.75 2.09
C LEU A 35 -2.97 -10.86 2.43
N SER A 36 -3.84 -11.19 1.47
CA SER A 36 -5.28 -11.40 1.74
C SER A 36 -5.60 -12.76 2.38
N ASP A 37 -4.74 -13.76 2.25
CA ASP A 37 -4.97 -15.08 2.84
C ASP A 37 -4.38 -15.15 4.26
N GLU A 38 -5.23 -15.02 5.27
CA GLU A 38 -4.87 -14.98 6.70
C GLU A 38 -4.00 -16.18 7.17
N THR A 39 -3.98 -17.29 6.43
CA THR A 39 -3.12 -18.44 6.75
C THR A 39 -1.64 -18.20 6.44
N ASN A 40 -1.33 -17.24 5.57
CA ASN A 40 0.05 -16.86 5.26
C ASN A 40 0.66 -16.01 6.38
N SER A 41 1.93 -16.26 6.72
CA SER A 41 2.65 -15.45 7.69
C SER A 41 3.09 -14.12 7.08
N ILE A 42 2.94 -13.02 7.84
CA ILE A 42 3.54 -11.71 7.52
C ILE A 42 4.86 -11.47 8.24
N VAL A 43 5.46 -12.50 8.83
CA VAL A 43 6.82 -12.42 9.40
C VAL A 43 7.82 -12.28 8.25
N CYS A 44 8.69 -11.29 8.36
CA CYS A 44 9.83 -11.05 7.48
C CYS A 44 11.01 -10.50 8.29
N MET A 45 12.19 -10.41 7.67
CA MET A 45 13.36 -9.83 8.33
C MET A 45 13.16 -8.35 8.68
N ASP A 46 12.54 -7.59 7.78
CA ASP A 46 12.29 -6.16 7.96
C ASP A 46 11.04 -5.72 7.17
N MET A 47 9.98 -5.36 7.91
CA MET A 47 8.73 -4.87 7.33
C MET A 47 8.92 -3.50 6.65
N GLY A 48 9.87 -2.68 7.13
CA GLY A 48 10.23 -1.42 6.50
C GLY A 48 10.68 -1.59 5.06
N MET A 49 11.42 -2.67 4.75
CA MET A 49 11.83 -2.96 3.37
C MET A 49 10.66 -3.26 2.44
N LEU A 50 9.59 -3.88 2.94
CA LEU A 50 8.37 -4.09 2.15
C LEU A 50 7.65 -2.76 1.89
N VAL A 51 7.53 -1.93 2.93
CA VAL A 51 6.94 -0.58 2.80
C VAL A 51 7.73 0.24 1.78
N ASP A 52 9.05 0.29 1.89
CA ASP A 52 9.93 1.01 0.96
C ASP A 52 9.83 0.45 -0.47
N GLY A 53 9.66 -0.86 -0.63
CA GLY A 53 9.43 -1.49 -1.92
C GLY A 53 8.10 -1.09 -2.57
N LEU A 54 7.05 -0.90 -1.77
CA LEU A 54 5.71 -0.52 -2.23
C LEU A 54 5.59 0.97 -2.58
N MET A 55 6.44 1.82 -2.00
CA MET A 55 6.42 3.27 -2.22
C MET A 55 6.62 3.67 -3.70
N PRO A 56 7.61 3.13 -4.45
CA PRO A 56 7.73 3.37 -5.89
C PRO A 56 6.55 2.86 -6.72
N TRP A 57 5.82 1.87 -6.22
CA TRP A 57 4.63 1.35 -6.90
C TRP A 57 3.43 2.29 -6.70
N LEU A 58 3.26 2.81 -5.48
CA LEU A 58 2.20 3.77 -5.12
C LEU A 58 2.37 5.11 -5.84
N THR A 59 3.61 5.61 -5.88
CA THR A 59 3.95 6.93 -6.43
C THR A 59 4.25 6.90 -7.93
N GLY A 60 4.38 5.70 -8.51
CA GLY A 60 4.67 5.51 -9.94
C GLY A 60 3.51 5.88 -10.86
N SER A 61 3.80 5.97 -12.15
CA SER A 61 2.83 6.40 -13.18
C SER A 61 1.88 5.30 -13.68
N HIS A 62 2.17 4.02 -13.41
CA HIS A 62 1.38 2.90 -13.92
C HIS A 62 0.21 2.58 -12.98
N PHE A 63 -0.99 3.07 -13.31
CA PHE A 63 -2.15 3.05 -12.42
C PHE A 63 -2.50 1.66 -11.84
N LYS A 64 -2.38 0.57 -12.61
CA LYS A 64 -2.65 -0.79 -12.09
C LYS A 64 -1.65 -1.22 -11.01
N ILE A 65 -0.40 -0.76 -11.09
CA ILE A 65 0.62 -1.06 -10.08
C ILE A 65 0.38 -0.20 -8.83
N ALA A 66 -0.02 1.07 -9.01
CA ALA A 66 -0.42 1.92 -7.90
C ALA A 66 -1.63 1.35 -7.15
N GLN A 67 -2.64 0.83 -7.86
CA GLN A 67 -3.78 0.12 -7.26
C GLN A 67 -3.34 -1.08 -6.44
N LYS A 68 -2.45 -1.92 -6.97
CA LYS A 68 -1.95 -3.08 -6.23
C LYS A 68 -1.12 -2.69 -5.01
N SER A 69 -0.41 -1.56 -5.06
CA SER A 69 0.27 -1.02 -3.88
C SER A 69 -0.73 -0.55 -2.81
N LEU A 70 -1.79 0.15 -3.19
CA LEU A 70 -2.88 0.55 -2.27
C LEU A 70 -3.59 -0.68 -1.66
N GLU A 71 -3.85 -1.72 -2.46
CA GLU A 71 -4.41 -2.99 -1.99
C GLU A 71 -3.44 -3.67 -1.01
N ALA A 72 -2.15 -3.77 -1.34
CA ALA A 72 -1.15 -4.37 -0.46
C ALA A 72 -1.03 -3.62 0.88
N PHE A 73 -1.01 -2.29 0.87
CA PHE A 73 -1.06 -1.50 2.11
C PHE A 73 -2.34 -1.72 2.89
N SER A 74 -3.49 -1.85 2.21
CA SER A 74 -4.76 -2.15 2.87
C SER A 74 -4.70 -3.49 3.61
N GLU A 75 -4.21 -4.55 2.95
CA GLU A 75 -4.06 -5.86 3.59
C GLU A 75 -3.02 -5.86 4.73
N LEU A 76 -1.91 -5.12 4.58
CA LEU A 76 -0.93 -4.94 5.66
C LEU A 76 -1.54 -4.24 6.87
N ILE A 77 -2.34 -3.20 6.67
CA ILE A 77 -3.04 -2.51 7.76
C ILE A 77 -4.00 -3.47 8.48
N LYS A 78 -4.74 -4.30 7.74
CA LYS A 78 -5.65 -5.28 8.34
C LYS A 78 -4.91 -6.25 9.27
N ARG A 79 -3.70 -6.64 8.87
CA ARG A 79 -2.87 -7.62 9.59
C ARG A 79 -2.13 -7.01 10.79
N LEU A 80 -1.64 -5.78 10.65
CA LEU A 80 -0.81 -5.09 11.65
C LEU A 80 -1.63 -4.25 12.63
N GLY A 81 -2.81 -3.77 12.21
CA GLY A 81 -3.63 -2.87 13.00
C GLY A 81 -2.83 -1.66 13.52
N PRO A 82 -2.85 -1.37 14.84
CA PRO A 82 -2.11 -0.25 15.43
C PRO A 82 -0.61 -0.20 15.11
N ASP A 83 0.04 -1.35 14.89
CA ASP A 83 1.48 -1.40 14.61
C ASP A 83 1.84 -0.74 13.28
N PHE A 84 0.89 -0.61 12.34
CA PHE A 84 1.09 0.12 11.09
C PHE A 84 1.30 1.64 11.31
N ASN A 85 0.99 2.17 12.50
CA ASN A 85 1.18 3.59 12.80
C ASN A 85 2.66 4.02 12.65
N ALA A 86 3.61 3.10 12.81
CA ALA A 86 5.03 3.32 12.55
C ALA A 86 5.32 3.80 11.11
N TYR A 87 4.49 3.43 10.14
CA TYR A 87 4.67 3.76 8.71
C TYR A 87 3.72 4.86 8.21
N SER A 88 2.73 5.27 9.03
CA SER A 88 1.65 6.16 8.61
C SER A 88 2.15 7.55 8.17
N ALA A 89 3.20 8.08 8.81
CA ALA A 89 3.79 9.35 8.40
C ALA A 89 4.44 9.30 7.01
N THR A 90 4.94 8.13 6.60
CA THR A 90 5.55 7.90 5.29
C THR A 90 4.48 7.62 4.24
N VAL A 91 3.50 6.76 4.53
CA VAL A 91 2.56 6.24 3.53
C VAL A 91 1.40 7.19 3.27
N LEU A 92 0.78 7.76 4.31
CA LEU A 92 -0.49 8.50 4.17
C LEU A 92 -0.42 9.74 3.27
N PRO A 93 0.65 10.56 3.26
CA PRO A 93 0.72 11.69 2.32
C PRO A 93 0.55 11.26 0.86
N HIS A 94 1.11 10.11 0.48
CA HIS A 94 1.03 9.60 -0.89
C HIS A 94 -0.32 8.94 -1.19
N VAL A 95 -0.98 8.36 -0.19
CA VAL A 95 -2.38 7.91 -0.33
C VAL A 95 -3.30 9.10 -0.56
N ILE A 96 -3.06 10.22 0.14
CA ILE A 96 -3.80 11.47 -0.04
C ILE A 96 -3.59 12.01 -1.46
N ASP A 97 -2.36 12.02 -1.98
CA ASP A 97 -2.09 12.40 -3.37
C ASP A 97 -2.88 11.54 -4.37
N ARG A 98 -3.06 10.24 -4.08
CA ARG A 98 -3.84 9.31 -4.91
C ARG A 98 -5.35 9.57 -4.89
N LEU A 99 -5.88 10.36 -3.94
CA LEU A 99 -7.27 10.83 -4.01
C LEU A 99 -7.50 11.77 -5.20
N GLY A 100 -6.44 12.39 -5.73
CA GLY A 100 -6.49 13.24 -6.93
C GLY A 100 -6.11 12.53 -8.23
N ASP A 101 -6.03 11.19 -8.24
CA ASP A 101 -5.64 10.44 -9.44
C ASP A 101 -6.69 10.57 -10.55
N SER A 102 -6.24 10.61 -11.81
CA SER A 102 -7.10 10.63 -12.99
C SER A 102 -8.01 9.41 -13.11
N LYS A 103 -7.62 8.26 -12.54
CA LYS A 103 -8.39 7.01 -12.56
C LYS A 103 -9.26 6.89 -11.32
N ASP A 104 -10.56 6.79 -11.53
CA ASP A 104 -11.58 6.52 -10.50
C ASP A 104 -11.22 5.34 -9.60
N THR A 105 -10.85 4.22 -10.21
CA THR A 105 -10.45 2.99 -9.54
C THR A 105 -9.20 3.16 -8.67
N VAL A 106 -8.30 4.11 -8.96
CA VAL A 106 -7.19 4.45 -8.04
C VAL A 106 -7.72 5.24 -6.84
N ARG A 107 -8.57 6.24 -7.09
CA ARG A 107 -9.17 7.08 -6.03
C ARG A 107 -10.00 6.25 -5.06
N GLU A 108 -10.79 5.30 -5.58
CA GLU A 108 -11.60 4.37 -4.76
C GLU A 108 -10.72 3.54 -3.81
N LYS A 109 -9.59 3.01 -4.29
CA LYS A 109 -8.66 2.25 -3.45
C LYS A 109 -7.96 3.12 -2.41
N ALA A 110 -7.64 4.37 -2.75
CA ALA A 110 -7.09 5.32 -1.79
C ALA A 110 -8.11 5.68 -0.69
N GLN A 111 -9.38 5.91 -1.05
CA GLN A 111 -10.45 6.15 -0.08
C GLN A 111 -10.68 4.93 0.83
N LEU A 112 -10.70 3.72 0.25
CA LEU A 112 -10.84 2.48 1.00
C LEU A 112 -9.70 2.30 2.00
N LEU A 113 -8.45 2.55 1.60
CA LEU A 113 -7.30 2.46 2.50
C LEU A 113 -7.46 3.42 3.69
N LEU A 114 -7.88 4.67 3.46
CA LEU A 114 -8.12 5.64 4.54
C LEU A 114 -9.24 5.20 5.49
N GLN A 115 -10.28 4.52 4.99
CA GLN A 115 -11.33 3.92 5.82
C GLN A 115 -10.75 2.79 6.68
N ILE A 116 -9.93 1.92 6.08
CA ILE A 116 -9.26 0.80 6.73
C ILE A 116 -8.31 1.28 7.85
N VAL A 117 -7.60 2.39 7.66
CA VAL A 117 -6.76 3.03 8.71
C VAL A 117 -7.57 3.31 9.99
N MET A 118 -8.81 3.76 9.84
CA MET A 118 -9.71 4.04 10.96
C MET A 118 -10.32 2.76 11.53
N GLU A 119 -10.82 1.88 10.67
CA GLU A 119 -11.48 0.62 11.04
C GLU A 119 -10.55 -0.30 11.85
N TYR A 120 -9.28 -0.39 11.43
CA TYR A 120 -8.25 -1.23 12.05
C TYR A 120 -7.40 -0.48 13.09
N LYS A 121 -7.89 0.67 13.57
CA LYS A 121 -7.34 1.41 14.72
C LYS A 121 -5.86 1.80 14.58
N VAL A 122 -5.39 2.03 13.35
CA VAL A 122 -4.05 2.61 13.11
C VAL A 122 -4.01 4.03 13.65
N LEU A 123 -5.06 4.80 13.33
CA LEU A 123 -5.31 6.15 13.82
C LEU A 123 -6.79 6.25 14.21
N THR A 124 -7.12 7.16 15.13
CA THR A 124 -8.52 7.45 15.44
C THR A 124 -9.19 8.15 14.25
N PRO A 125 -10.52 8.04 14.09
CA PRO A 125 -11.22 8.80 13.06
C PRO A 125 -10.91 10.30 13.09
N GLN A 126 -10.87 10.91 14.29
CA GLN A 126 -10.52 12.32 14.44
C GLN A 126 -9.10 12.61 13.91
N ALA A 127 -8.10 11.82 14.32
CA ALA A 127 -6.72 12.03 13.87
C ALA A 127 -6.55 11.84 12.36
N THR A 128 -7.27 10.89 11.76
CA THR A 128 -7.28 10.68 10.30
C THR A 128 -7.92 11.88 9.59
N ILE A 129 -9.07 12.36 10.06
CA ILE A 129 -9.77 13.50 9.47
C ILE A 129 -8.96 14.80 9.64
N ASP A 130 -8.30 15.03 10.78
CA ASP A 130 -7.46 16.21 11.00
C ASP A 130 -6.27 16.23 10.03
N LYS A 131 -5.62 15.08 9.81
CA LYS A 131 -4.55 14.95 8.81
C LYS A 131 -5.07 15.22 7.39
N LEU A 132 -6.24 14.67 7.04
CA LEU A 132 -6.88 14.94 5.75
C LEU A 132 -7.22 16.42 5.60
N ALA A 133 -7.80 17.06 6.61
CA ALA A 133 -8.13 18.47 6.59
C ALA A 133 -6.90 19.36 6.36
N ALA A 134 -5.79 19.05 7.03
CA ALA A 134 -4.53 19.80 6.89
C ALA A 134 -3.95 19.75 5.47
N SER A 135 -4.15 18.65 4.73
CA SER A 135 -3.54 18.44 3.41
C SER A 135 -4.51 18.62 2.23
N CYS A 136 -5.79 18.27 2.39
CA CYS A 136 -6.76 18.20 1.30
C CYS A 136 -7.45 19.53 1.00
N PHE A 137 -7.81 20.35 2.00
CA PHE A 137 -8.59 21.58 1.76
C PHE A 137 -7.87 22.65 0.95
N LYS A 138 -6.54 22.62 0.91
CA LYS A 138 -5.70 23.53 0.13
C LYS A 138 -4.90 22.79 -0.94
N HIS A 139 -5.33 21.56 -1.30
CA HIS A 139 -4.57 20.75 -2.23
C HIS A 139 -4.62 21.36 -3.64
N LYS A 140 -3.50 21.34 -4.36
CA LYS A 140 -3.38 21.95 -5.68
C LYS A 140 -4.23 21.29 -6.78
N ASN A 141 -4.69 20.06 -6.53
CA ASN A 141 -5.57 19.30 -7.44
C ASN A 141 -7.05 19.35 -6.99
N SER A 142 -7.44 20.37 -6.23
CA SER A 142 -8.84 20.68 -5.92
C SER A 142 -9.58 21.31 -7.10
#